data_AF-A0A0N6ZMB8-F1
#
_entry.id   AF-A0A0N6ZMB8-F1
#
_cell.length_a   1.000
_cell.length_b   1.000
_cell.length_c   1.000
_cell.angle_alpha   90.00
_cell.angle_beta   90.00
_cell.angle_gamma   90.00
#
_symmetry.space_group_name_H-M   'P 1'
#
loop_
_entity.id
_entity.type
_entity.pdbx_description
1 polymer ?
#
loop_
_entity_poly.entity_id
_entity_poly.type
_entity_poly.pdbx_seq_one_letter_code
_entity_poly.pdbx_strand_id
1 'polypeptide(L)'
;MAAGTDGSYARPPGPRVEAARGVTDGSGNVTFTWPPGAFAAPPVVTIGLQGAAGFRVHSITGNTAAATTVNVQASTGVTLLGIGVLAVGGPAAGVTVHAHAVAAP
;
A
#
# COMPACT_ATOMS: atom_id res chain seq x y z
N MET A 1 -16.52 1.51 52.80
CA MET A 1 -17.28 1.87 51.59
C MET A 1 -16.25 2.25 50.54
N ALA A 2 -15.91 1.34 49.62
CA ALA A 2 -14.85 1.59 48.64
C ALA A 2 -15.44 2.37 47.45
N ALA A 3 -14.87 3.53 47.15
CA ALA A 3 -15.27 4.34 46.00
C ALA A 3 -14.77 3.63 44.72
N GLY A 4 -15.70 3.16 43.89
CA GLY A 4 -15.39 2.62 42.58
C GLY A 4 -14.78 3.70 41.69
N THR A 5 -13.71 3.34 40.98
CA THR A 5 -13.07 4.18 39.96
C THR A 5 -13.55 3.73 38.58
N ASP A 6 -14.85 3.77 38.35
CA ASP A 6 -15.47 3.52 37.04
C ASP A 6 -15.48 4.80 36.21
N GLY A 7 -14.29 5.25 35.83
CA GLY A 7 -14.13 6.33 34.86
C GLY A 7 -14.55 5.87 33.47
N SER A 8 -15.74 6.26 33.02
CA SER A 8 -16.14 6.12 31.62
C SER A 8 -15.44 7.20 30.78
N TYR A 9 -14.26 6.91 30.24
CA TYR A 9 -13.67 7.75 29.20
C TYR A 9 -14.22 7.32 27.84
N ALA A 10 -14.90 8.24 27.14
CA ALA A 10 -15.29 8.03 25.76
C ALA A 10 -14.01 7.94 24.91
N ARG A 11 -13.79 6.79 24.27
CA ARG A 11 -12.71 6.63 23.29
C ARG A 11 -12.94 7.67 22.17
N PRO A 12 -11.98 8.57 21.89
CA PRO A 12 -12.07 9.44 20.73
C PRO A 12 -12.32 8.59 19.48
N PRO A 13 -13.16 9.03 18.53
CA PRO A 13 -13.34 8.32 17.28
C PRO A 13 -11.97 7.98 16.69
N GLY A 14 -11.75 6.70 16.37
CA GLY A 14 -10.49 6.27 15.77
C GLY A 14 -10.25 6.99 14.44
N PRO A 15 -8.98 7.12 14.00
CA PRO A 15 -8.69 7.68 12.68
C PRO A 15 -9.43 6.89 11.60
N ARG A 16 -9.88 7.58 10.55
CA ARG A 16 -10.59 6.94 9.44
C ARG A 16 -9.65 6.00 8.69
N VAL A 17 -10.17 4.83 8.34
CA VAL A 17 -9.42 3.77 7.64
C VAL A 17 -10.19 3.34 6.40
N GLU A 18 -9.50 3.24 5.27
CA GLU A 18 -10.03 2.68 4.03
C GLU A 18 -9.08 1.57 3.54
N ALA A 19 -9.65 0.52 2.93
CA ALA A 19 -8.89 -0.58 2.38
C ALA A 19 -9.33 -0.87 0.95
N ALA A 20 -8.37 -1.12 0.06
CA ALA A 20 -8.64 -1.40 -1.34
C ALA A 20 -7.68 -2.46 -1.89
N ARG A 21 -8.14 -3.16 -2.93
CA ARG A 21 -7.33 -4.14 -3.67
C ARG A 21 -7.39 -3.80 -5.16
N GLY A 22 -6.25 -3.88 -5.82
CA GLY A 22 -6.11 -3.65 -7.25
C GLY A 22 -5.03 -4.53 -7.85
N VAL A 23 -4.96 -4.55 -9.18
CA VAL A 23 -3.96 -5.30 -9.94
C VAL A 23 -3.15 -4.31 -10.76
N THR A 24 -1.83 -4.49 -10.79
CA THR A 24 -0.95 -3.63 -11.58
C THR A 24 -1.14 -3.81 -13.07
N ASP A 25 -1.12 -2.70 -13.80
CA ASP A 25 -1.19 -2.65 -15.26
C ASP A 25 0.14 -3.05 -15.94
N GLY A 26 0.19 -2.95 -17.27
CA GLY A 26 1.41 -3.25 -18.06
C GLY A 26 2.62 -2.38 -17.73
N SER A 27 2.42 -1.23 -17.06
CA SER A 27 3.47 -0.34 -16.58
C SER A 27 3.82 -0.60 -15.11
N GLY A 28 3.23 -1.62 -14.48
CA GLY A 28 3.44 -1.95 -13.07
C GLY A 28 2.69 -1.00 -12.13
N ASN A 29 1.74 -0.21 -12.62
CA ASN A 29 1.02 0.78 -11.83
C ASN A 29 -0.35 0.28 -11.38
N VAL A 30 -0.77 0.70 -10.20
CA VAL A 30 -2.15 0.59 -9.73
C VAL A 30 -2.54 1.90 -9.04
N THR A 31 -3.74 2.39 -9.31
CA THR A 31 -4.29 3.58 -8.66
C THR A 31 -5.54 3.22 -7.88
N PHE A 32 -5.54 3.57 -6.60
CA PHE A 32 -6.68 3.44 -5.71
C PHE A 32 -7.39 4.78 -5.61
N THR A 33 -8.70 4.80 -5.84
CA THR A 33 -9.53 5.99 -5.64
C THR A 33 -10.27 5.86 -4.31
N TRP A 34 -10.10 6.87 -3.46
CA TRP A 34 -10.74 6.94 -2.15
C TRP A 34 -12.11 7.62 -2.25
N PRO A 35 -13.08 7.24 -1.40
CA PRO A 35 -14.37 7.92 -1.36
C PRO A 35 -14.19 9.43 -1.10
N PRO A 36 -15.01 10.31 -1.73
CA PRO A 36 -14.97 11.74 -1.48
C PRO A 36 -15.12 12.06 0.01
N GLY A 37 -14.23 12.90 0.54
CA GLY A 37 -14.22 13.28 1.96
C GLY A 37 -13.77 12.17 2.92
N ALA A 38 -13.25 11.04 2.43
CA ALA A 38 -12.66 10.02 3.29
C ALA A 38 -11.42 10.53 4.03
N PHE A 39 -10.61 11.35 3.36
CA PHE A 39 -9.42 11.95 3.92
C PHE A 39 -9.42 13.46 3.65
N ALA A 40 -9.06 14.26 4.66
CA ALA A 40 -8.90 15.72 4.51
C ALA A 40 -7.51 16.09 3.95
N ALA A 41 -6.54 15.20 4.11
CA ALA A 41 -5.16 15.31 3.64
C ALA A 41 -4.71 13.95 3.07
N PRO A 42 -3.56 13.86 2.37
CA PRO A 42 -3.04 12.58 1.92
C PRO A 42 -2.90 11.58 3.09
N PRO A 43 -3.48 10.38 2.99
CA PRO A 43 -3.44 9.40 4.08
C PRO A 43 -2.05 8.75 4.20
N VAL A 44 -1.78 8.15 5.36
CA VAL A 44 -0.66 7.22 5.52
C VAL A 44 -1.10 5.88 4.96
N VAL A 45 -0.39 5.38 3.94
CA VAL A 45 -0.76 4.15 3.25
C VAL A 45 0.27 3.06 3.48
N THR A 46 -0.20 1.89 3.91
CA THR A 46 0.59 0.66 3.99
C THR A 46 0.21 -0.25 2.84
N ILE A 47 1.21 -0.83 2.18
CA ILE A 47 1.04 -1.67 0.99
C ILE A 47 1.44 -3.11 1.29
N GLY A 48 0.55 -4.05 0.96
CA GLY A 48 0.83 -5.48 0.87
C GLY A 48 0.79 -5.94 -0.59
N LEU A 49 1.70 -6.84 -0.97
CA LEU A 49 1.75 -7.40 -2.32
C LEU A 49 1.48 -8.90 -2.29
N GLN A 50 0.68 -9.38 -3.24
CA GLN A 50 0.36 -10.79 -3.42
C GLN A 50 0.64 -11.21 -4.87
N GLY A 51 1.31 -12.35 -5.04
CA GLY A 51 1.67 -12.88 -6.37
C GLY A 51 2.82 -12.15 -7.05
N ALA A 52 3.67 -11.44 -6.29
CA ALA A 52 4.78 -10.66 -6.82
C ALA A 52 6.04 -11.53 -7.08
N ALA A 53 5.96 -12.46 -8.03
CA ALA A 53 7.12 -13.26 -8.44
C ALA A 53 8.23 -12.36 -8.98
N GLY A 54 9.46 -12.55 -8.50
CA GLY A 54 10.59 -11.69 -8.86
C GLY A 54 10.46 -10.25 -8.32
N PHE A 55 9.68 -10.02 -7.26
CA PHE A 55 9.56 -8.70 -6.63
C PHE A 55 10.93 -8.08 -6.33
N ARG A 56 11.08 -6.82 -6.73
CA ARG A 56 12.27 -6.02 -6.44
C ARG A 56 11.97 -4.88 -5.49
N VAL A 57 11.00 -4.05 -5.84
CA VAL A 57 10.62 -2.87 -5.06
C VAL A 57 9.20 -2.44 -5.42
N HIS A 58 8.55 -1.77 -4.48
CA HIS A 58 7.37 -0.96 -4.77
C HIS A 58 7.59 0.47 -4.26
N SER A 59 6.92 1.42 -4.87
CA SER A 59 6.92 2.81 -4.44
C SER A 59 5.54 3.41 -4.59
N ILE A 60 5.16 4.28 -3.65
CA ILE A 60 3.99 5.15 -3.81
C ILE A 60 4.45 6.33 -4.66
N THR A 61 3.96 6.41 -5.89
CA THR A 61 4.36 7.43 -6.87
C THR A 61 3.42 8.64 -6.90
N GLY A 62 2.23 8.50 -6.32
CA GLY A 62 1.30 9.59 -6.09
C GLY A 62 0.46 9.34 -4.85
N ASN A 63 0.25 10.36 -4.01
CA ASN A 63 -0.61 10.24 -2.84
C ASN A 63 -1.35 11.55 -2.59
N THR A 64 -2.67 11.49 -2.61
CA THR A 64 -3.59 12.61 -2.40
C THR A 64 -4.74 12.15 -1.52
N ALA A 65 -5.54 13.10 -1.02
CA ALA A 65 -6.75 12.79 -0.26
C ALA A 65 -7.77 11.94 -1.05
N ALA A 66 -7.76 12.04 -2.38
CA ALA A 66 -8.72 11.35 -3.25
C ALA A 66 -8.16 10.09 -3.91
N ALA A 67 -6.84 9.92 -3.99
CA ALA A 67 -6.23 8.79 -4.66
C ALA A 67 -4.78 8.52 -4.25
N THR A 68 -4.39 7.24 -4.32
CA THR A 68 -3.01 6.78 -4.13
C THR A 68 -2.59 5.88 -5.29
N THR A 69 -1.44 6.18 -5.90
CA THR A 69 -0.85 5.39 -6.99
C THR A 69 0.41 4.68 -6.51
N VAL A 70 0.52 3.40 -6.83
CA VAL A 70 1.65 2.54 -6.49
C VAL A 70 2.26 1.98 -7.77
N ASN A 71 3.59 2.05 -7.88
CA ASN A 71 4.36 1.32 -8.88
C ASN A 71 5.04 0.11 -8.25
N VAL A 72 4.99 -1.02 -8.94
CA VAL A 72 5.65 -2.27 -8.54
C VAL A 72 6.63 -2.69 -9.64
N GLN A 73 7.85 -3.00 -9.23
CA GLN A 73 8.91 -3.46 -10.13
C GLN A 73 9.30 -4.90 -9.77
N ALA A 74 9.63 -5.66 -10.81
CA ALA A 74 10.16 -7.00 -10.71
C ALA A 74 11.52 -7.09 -11.43
N SER A 75 12.35 -8.01 -10.97
CA SER A 75 13.59 -8.41 -11.63
C SER A 75 13.67 -9.92 -11.56
N THR A 76 13.93 -10.55 -12.70
CA THR A 76 14.23 -11.98 -12.76
C THR A 76 15.72 -12.18 -12.52
N GLY A 77 16.07 -13.13 -11.66
CA GLY A 77 17.44 -13.60 -11.59
C GLY A 77 17.81 -14.30 -12.90
N VAL A 78 18.97 -13.97 -13.46
CA VAL A 78 19.56 -14.68 -14.59
C VAL A 78 20.86 -15.33 -14.15
N THR A 79 21.12 -16.55 -14.64
CA THR A 79 22.40 -17.22 -14.44
C THR A 79 23.15 -17.19 -15.76
N LEU A 80 24.29 -16.50 -15.80
CA LEU A 80 25.18 -16.44 -16.96
C LEU A 80 26.48 -17.14 -16.57
N LEU A 81 26.83 -18.23 -17.25
CA LEU A 81 28.09 -18.97 -17.05
C LEU A 81 28.32 -19.40 -15.58
N GLY A 82 27.25 -19.67 -14.82
CA GLY A 82 27.32 -20.05 -13.41
C GLY A 82 27.34 -18.88 -12.41
N ILE A 83 27.30 -17.63 -12.88
CA ILE A 83 27.18 -16.44 -12.02
C ILE A 83 25.73 -15.98 -12.00
N GLY A 84 25.14 -15.89 -10.80
CA GLY A 84 23.81 -15.31 -10.59
C GLY A 84 23.87 -13.79 -10.64
N VAL A 85 23.10 -13.18 -11.55
CA VAL A 85 22.97 -11.73 -11.70
C VAL A 85 21.49 -11.36 -11.64
N LEU A 86 21.13 -10.29 -10.94
CA LEU A 86 19.79 -9.73 -11.03
C LEU A 86 19.66 -9.00 -12.37
N ALA A 87 18.69 -9.38 -13.19
CA ALA A 87 18.42 -8.66 -14.43
C ALA A 87 17.97 -7.23 -14.16
N VAL A 88 18.07 -6.36 -15.16
CA VAL A 88 17.53 -4.99 -15.09
C VAL A 88 16.06 -5.05 -14.69
N GLY A 89 15.69 -4.26 -13.67
CA GLY A 89 14.32 -4.22 -13.16
C GLY A 89 13.35 -3.67 -14.20
N GLY A 90 12.20 -4.32 -14.33
CA GLY A 90 11.10 -3.91 -15.20
C GLY A 90 9.77 -3.78 -14.45
N PRO A 91 8.73 -3.26 -15.12
CA PRO A 91 7.40 -3.16 -14.53
C PRO A 91 6.82 -4.54 -14.19
N ALA A 92 6.25 -4.68 -13.01
CA ALA A 92 5.60 -5.92 -12.57
C ALA A 92 4.09 -5.83 -12.83
N ALA A 93 3.65 -6.31 -13.98
CA ALA A 93 2.23 -6.40 -14.33
C ALA A 93 1.55 -7.60 -13.65
N GLY A 94 0.24 -7.49 -13.36
CA GLY A 94 -0.55 -8.60 -12.82
C GLY A 94 -0.34 -8.87 -11.31
N VAL A 95 0.41 -8.02 -10.61
CA VAL A 95 0.61 -8.13 -9.16
C VAL A 95 -0.63 -7.61 -8.45
N THR A 96 -1.14 -8.40 -7.50
CA THR A 96 -2.20 -7.93 -6.61
C THR A 96 -1.59 -7.02 -5.54
N VAL A 97 -2.13 -5.82 -5.41
CA VAL A 97 -1.74 -4.84 -4.40
C VAL A 97 -2.90 -4.62 -3.44
N HIS A 98 -2.64 -4.76 -2.15
CA HIS A 98 -3.54 -4.45 -1.05
C HIS A 98 -3.09 -3.14 -0.43
N ALA A 99 -3.95 -2.13 -0.44
CA ALA A 99 -3.70 -0.83 0.16
C ALA A 99 -4.54 -0.66 1.42
N HIS A 100 -3.88 -0.27 2.51
CA HIS A 100 -4.51 0.09 3.77
C HIS A 100 -4.16 1.55 4.09
N ALA A 101 -5.14 2.43 3.94
CA ALA A 101 -5.00 3.87 4.11
C ALA A 101 -5.58 4.30 5.46
N VAL A 102 -4.81 5.06 6.22
CA VAL A 102 -5.21 5.61 7.53
C VAL A 102 -5.09 7.12 7.48
N ALA A 103 -6.09 7.82 8.01
CA ALA A 103 -6.05 9.27 8.16
C ALA A 103 -4.80 9.67 8.95
N ALA A 104 -4.06 10.65 8.43
CA ALA A 104 -2.91 11.21 9.13
C ALA A 104 -3.36 11.86 10.45
N PRO A 105 -2.52 11.80 11.50
CA PRO A 105 -2.82 12.42 12.79
C PRO A 105 -2.89 13.94 12.73
#